data_AF-A0A2V7SC57-F1
#
_entry.id   AF-A0A2V7SC57-F1
#
_cell.length_a   1.000
_cell.length_b   1.000
_cell.length_c   1.000
_cell.angle_alpha   90.00
_cell.angle_beta   90.00
_cell.angle_gamma   90.00
#
_symmetry.space_group_name_H-M   'P 1'
#
loop_
_entity.id
_entity.type
_entity.pdbx_description
1 polymer ?
#
loop_
_entity_poly.entity_id
_entity_poly.type
_entity_poly.pdbx_seq_one_letter_code
_entity_poly.pdbx_strand_id
1 'polypeptide(L)'
;MAARAGWKPGEIRSKMFRHTYCAARLQTLDQGAPVSVYTAAKEMGHGGESMVRRVYGHLGQVRHRADAVEYRIEQYTAKLGGRLEALRSVGFVTTCVITGLDSQLVRVSDVAVTPRA
;
A
#
# COMPACT_ATOMS: atom_id res chain seq x y z
N MET A 1 -12.09 4.75 7.22
CA MET A 1 -10.92 5.49 6.69
C MET A 1 -11.33 6.44 5.56
N ALA A 2 -11.83 5.97 4.41
CA ALA A 2 -12.17 6.84 3.27
C ALA A 2 -13.21 7.94 3.56
N ALA A 3 -14.29 7.64 4.30
CA ALA A 3 -15.31 8.63 4.65
C ALA A 3 -14.77 9.80 5.49
N ARG A 4 -13.78 9.54 6.36
CA ARG A 4 -13.10 10.58 7.14
C ARG A 4 -12.25 11.52 6.28
N ALA A 5 -11.89 11.07 5.07
CA ALA A 5 -11.18 11.87 4.07
C ALA A 5 -12.14 12.53 3.05
N GLY A 6 -13.43 12.62 3.36
CA GLY A 6 -14.44 13.33 2.56
C GLY A 6 -15.01 12.53 1.39
N TRP A 7 -14.64 11.26 1.23
CA TRP A 7 -15.20 10.40 0.18
C TRP A 7 -16.59 9.89 0.58
N LYS A 8 -17.51 9.78 -0.40
CA LYS A 8 -18.84 9.20 -0.17
C LYS A 8 -18.70 7.71 0.20
N PRO A 9 -19.60 7.16 1.03
CA PRO A 9 -19.64 5.73 1.30
C PRO A 9 -19.68 4.92 -0.01
N GLY A 10 -18.77 3.96 -0.15
CA GLY A 10 -18.67 3.11 -1.34
C GLY A 10 -17.91 3.71 -2.53
N GLU A 11 -17.59 5.01 -2.51
CA GLU A 11 -16.85 5.68 -3.59
C GLU A 11 -15.41 5.14 -3.70
N ILE A 12 -14.77 4.88 -2.56
CA ILE A 12 -13.48 4.22 -2.50
C ILE A 12 -13.64 2.84 -1.87
N ARG A 13 -13.28 1.80 -2.62
CA ARG A 13 -13.28 0.40 -2.18
C ARG A 13 -11.86 -0.15 -2.22
N SER A 14 -11.51 -1.01 -1.26
CA SER A 14 -10.18 -1.64 -1.22
C SER A 14 -9.83 -2.42 -2.49
N LYS A 15 -10.84 -2.86 -3.25
CA LYS A 15 -10.67 -3.50 -4.57
C LYS A 15 -9.83 -2.66 -5.53
N MET A 16 -9.89 -1.33 -5.46
CA MET A 16 -9.14 -0.46 -6.37
C MET A 16 -7.61 -0.57 -6.18
N PHE A 17 -7.16 -0.87 -4.96
CA PHE A 17 -5.73 -1.00 -4.64
C PHE A 17 -5.14 -2.36 -5.05
N ARG A 18 -5.98 -3.33 -5.45
CA ARG A 18 -5.53 -4.67 -5.82
C ARG A 18 -4.56 -4.67 -7.00
N HIS A 19 -4.81 -3.81 -8.00
CA HIS A 19 -3.93 -3.67 -9.15
C HIS A 19 -2.57 -3.11 -8.78
N THR A 20 -2.56 -1.98 -8.07
CA THR A 20 -1.31 -1.32 -7.66
C THR A 20 -0.51 -2.20 -6.71
N TYR A 21 -1.18 -2.89 -5.78
CA TYR A 21 -0.54 -3.85 -4.89
C TYR A 21 0.10 -5.01 -5.65
N CYS A 22 -0.64 -5.73 -6.50
CA CYS A 22 -0.11 -6.93 -7.13
C CYS A 22 1.02 -6.60 -8.12
N ALA A 23 0.86 -5.53 -8.91
CA ALA A 23 1.91 -5.08 -9.83
C ALA A 23 3.19 -4.64 -9.11
N ALA A 24 3.07 -3.96 -7.95
CA ALA A 24 4.23 -3.57 -7.14
C ALA A 24 4.85 -4.77 -6.42
N ARG A 25 4.03 -5.68 -5.88
CA ARG A 25 4.48 -6.85 -5.12
C ARG A 25 5.34 -7.78 -5.97
N LEU A 26 4.99 -7.98 -7.24
CA LEU A 26 5.81 -8.74 -8.19
C LEU A 26 7.19 -8.13 -8.47
N GLN A 27 7.42 -6.87 -8.07
CA GLN A 27 8.69 -6.16 -8.20
C GLN A 27 9.46 -6.07 -6.88
N THR A 28 8.87 -6.54 -5.77
CA THR A 28 9.51 -6.64 -4.45
C THR A 28 10.27 -7.95 -4.28
N LEU A 29 10.99 -8.05 -3.17
CA LEU A 29 11.73 -9.23 -2.77
C LEU A 29 11.00 -10.02 -1.67
N ASP A 30 11.30 -11.31 -1.63
CA ASP A 30 10.99 -12.27 -0.58
C ASP A 30 12.29 -13.01 -0.30
N GLN A 31 12.88 -12.79 0.88
CA GLN A 31 14.21 -13.32 1.26
C GLN A 31 15.31 -13.00 0.23
N GLY A 32 15.33 -11.78 -0.29
CA GLY A 32 16.31 -11.32 -1.28
C GLY A 32 16.06 -11.81 -2.72
N ALA A 33 15.09 -12.69 -2.95
CA ALA A 33 14.68 -13.15 -4.27
C ALA A 33 13.41 -12.44 -4.75
N PRO A 34 13.18 -12.25 -6.06
CA PRO A 34 11.92 -11.68 -6.55
C PRO A 34 10.70 -12.47 -6.06
N VAL A 35 9.66 -11.77 -5.60
CA VAL A 35 8.41 -12.41 -5.19
C VAL A 35 7.83 -13.24 -6.34
N SER A 36 7.46 -14.48 -6.03
CA SER A 36 6.86 -15.37 -7.02
C SER A 36 5.42 -14.96 -7.39
N VAL A 37 5.01 -15.28 -8.61
CA VAL A 37 3.62 -15.10 -9.06
C VAL A 37 2.63 -15.87 -8.17
N TYR A 38 3.02 -17.06 -7.73
CA TYR A 38 2.25 -17.87 -6.80
C TYR A 38 2.01 -17.16 -5.46
N THR A 39 3.04 -16.57 -4.87
CA THR A 39 2.94 -15.83 -3.61
C THR A 39 1.96 -14.67 -3.74
N ALA A 40 2.12 -13.84 -4.77
CA ALA A 40 1.23 -12.72 -5.03
C ALA A 40 -0.22 -13.17 -5.32
N ALA A 41 -0.41 -14.30 -6.01
CA ALA A 41 -1.73 -14.87 -6.26
C ALA A 41 -2.41 -15.33 -4.96
N LYS A 42 -1.65 -15.97 -4.05
CA LYS A 42 -2.13 -16.42 -2.74
C LYS A 42 -2.52 -15.24 -1.84
N GLU A 43 -1.67 -14.21 -1.76
CA GLU A 43 -1.96 -12.96 -1.03
C GLU A 43 -3.26 -12.30 -1.55
N MET A 44 -3.52 -12.42 -2.85
CA MET A 44 -4.71 -11.88 -3.52
C MET A 44 -5.96 -12.77 -3.40
N GLY A 45 -5.84 -13.97 -2.80
CA GLY A 45 -6.93 -14.94 -2.69
C GLY A 45 -7.35 -15.54 -4.04
N HIS A 46 -6.43 -15.69 -4.98
CA HIS A 46 -6.68 -16.34 -6.27
C HIS A 46 -6.47 -17.85 -6.18
N GLY A 47 -7.29 -18.63 -6.88
CA GLY A 47 -7.12 -20.08 -6.99
C GLY A 47 -5.98 -20.53 -7.90
N GLY A 48 -5.28 -19.60 -8.56
CA GLY A 48 -4.17 -19.90 -9.44
C GLY A 48 -3.52 -18.63 -10.02
N GLU A 49 -2.41 -18.81 -10.75
CA GLU A 49 -1.58 -17.72 -11.27
C GLU A 49 -2.11 -17.04 -12.53
N SER A 50 -3.09 -17.65 -13.20
CA SER A 50 -3.57 -17.20 -14.52
C SER A 50 -4.06 -15.75 -14.52
N MET A 51 -4.78 -15.35 -13.47
CA MET A 51 -5.22 -13.97 -13.30
C MET A 51 -4.04 -13.02 -13.11
N VAL A 52 -3.02 -13.43 -12.35
CA VAL A 52 -1.87 -12.58 -12.08
C VAL A 52 -1.02 -12.36 -13.32
N ARG A 53 -0.72 -13.44 -14.05
CA ARG A 53 0.04 -13.35 -15.32
C ARG A 53 -0.68 -12.50 -16.36
N ARG A 54 -1.99 -12.69 -16.50
CA ARG A 54 -2.81 -11.98 -17.50
C ARG A 54 -3.06 -10.52 -17.15
N VAL A 55 -3.21 -10.17 -15.87
CA VAL A 55 -3.69 -8.84 -15.46
C VAL A 55 -2.55 -7.97 -14.93
N TYR A 56 -1.59 -8.55 -14.23
CA TYR A 56 -0.53 -7.81 -13.52
C TYR A 56 0.89 -8.11 -14.03
N GLY A 57 1.10 -9.19 -14.79
CA GLY A 57 2.41 -9.70 -15.20
C GLY A 57 3.16 -8.88 -16.26
N HIS A 58 2.60 -7.76 -16.72
CA HIS A 58 3.20 -6.87 -17.70
C HIS A 58 4.25 -5.94 -17.05
N LEU A 59 5.24 -6.53 -16.39
CA LEU A 59 6.27 -5.79 -15.67
C LEU A 59 7.20 -5.08 -16.67
N GLY A 60 7.49 -3.81 -16.39
CA GLY A 60 8.48 -3.04 -17.15
C GLY A 60 9.93 -3.47 -16.87
N GLN A 61 10.88 -2.76 -17.47
CA GLN A 61 12.31 -3.05 -17.34
C GLN A 61 12.88 -2.77 -15.94
N VAL A 62 12.24 -1.87 -15.19
CA VAL A 62 12.68 -1.47 -13.85
C VAL A 62 12.00 -2.34 -12.80
N ARG A 63 12.78 -2.92 -11.88
CA ARG A 63 12.29 -3.59 -10.68
C ARG A 63 12.76 -2.84 -9.45
N HIS A 64 11.83 -2.49 -8.57
CA HIS A 64 12.12 -1.69 -7.38
C HIS A 64 12.92 -2.45 -6.30
N ARG A 65 12.91 -3.80 -6.31
CA ARG A 65 13.71 -4.69 -5.43
C ARG A 65 13.65 -4.32 -3.93
N ALA A 66 12.57 -3.68 -3.49
CA ALA A 66 12.32 -3.39 -2.08
C ALA A 66 11.78 -4.63 -1.37
N ASP A 67 11.96 -4.72 -0.06
CA ASP A 67 11.47 -5.87 0.74
C ASP A 67 9.94 -5.86 0.92
N ALA A 68 9.31 -4.68 0.84
CA ALA A 68 7.89 -4.49 1.08
C ALA A 68 7.24 -3.51 0.09
N VAL A 69 5.93 -3.66 -0.09
CA VAL A 69 5.09 -2.68 -0.79
C VAL A 69 4.57 -1.66 0.22
N GLU A 70 4.90 -0.39 0.03
CA GLU A 70 4.54 0.68 0.95
C GLU A 70 3.81 1.81 0.22
N TYR A 71 2.81 2.38 0.89
CA TYR A 71 2.08 3.56 0.43
C TYR A 71 2.46 4.75 1.32
N ARG A 72 3.64 5.32 1.05
CA ARG A 72 4.19 6.44 1.81
C ARG A 72 3.54 7.75 1.40
N ILE A 73 3.01 8.51 2.35
CA ILE A 73 2.30 9.77 2.07
C ILE A 73 3.27 10.86 1.67
N GLU A 74 4.51 10.80 2.18
CA GLU A 74 5.62 11.71 1.91
C GLU A 74 5.86 11.85 0.40
N GLN A 75 5.80 10.73 -0.33
CA GLN A 75 5.99 10.67 -1.78
C GLN A 75 4.92 11.42 -2.57
N TYR A 76 3.75 11.64 -1.96
CA TYR A 76 2.59 12.28 -2.61
C TYR A 76 2.26 13.64 -2.01
N THR A 77 3.07 14.16 -1.09
CA THR A 77 2.84 15.44 -0.40
C THR A 77 2.54 16.57 -1.37
N ALA A 78 3.35 16.74 -2.41
CA ALA A 78 3.15 17.77 -3.44
C ALA A 78 1.81 17.62 -4.18
N LYS A 79 1.39 16.38 -4.47
CA LYS A 79 0.13 16.09 -5.18
C LYS A 79 -1.08 16.21 -4.27
N LEU A 80 -0.93 15.87 -3.00
CA LEU A 80 -2.02 15.87 -2.01
C LEU A 80 -2.25 17.28 -1.45
N GLY A 81 -1.21 18.09 -1.29
CA GLY A 81 -1.26 19.51 -0.95
C GLY A 81 -2.29 19.84 0.15
N GLY A 82 -3.20 20.76 -0.15
CA GLY A 82 -4.23 21.23 0.78
C GLY A 82 -5.17 20.13 1.31
N ARG A 83 -5.32 18.99 0.62
CA ARG A 83 -6.12 17.86 1.12
C ARG A 83 -5.44 17.15 2.28
N LEU A 84 -4.10 17.05 2.25
CA LEU A 84 -3.33 16.49 3.35
C LEU A 84 -3.38 17.42 4.57
N GLU A 85 -3.29 18.74 4.36
CA GLU A 85 -3.43 19.73 5.43
C GLU A 85 -4.84 19.73 6.05
N ALA A 86 -5.88 19.62 5.23
CA ALA A 86 -7.26 19.47 5.71
C ALA A 86 -7.48 18.20 6.54
N LEU A 87 -6.78 17.11 6.22
CA LEU A 87 -6.78 15.88 7.03
C LEU A 87 -6.01 16.05 8.35
N ARG A 88 -4.87 16.74 8.31
CA ARG A 88 -4.06 17.02 9.51
C ARG A 88 -4.81 17.91 10.50
N SER A 89 -5.54 18.92 10.02
CA SER A 89 -6.28 19.84 10.88
C SER A 89 -7.46 19.19 11.62
N VAL A 90 -8.04 18.12 11.08
CA VAL A 90 -9.07 17.31 11.77
C VAL A 90 -8.49 16.20 12.66
N GLY A 91 -7.19 16.28 12.99
CA GLY A 91 -6.52 15.35 13.89
C GLY A 91 -6.32 13.95 13.30
N PHE A 92 -6.30 13.82 11.97
CA PHE A 92 -6.06 12.52 11.32
C PHE A 92 -4.58 12.13 11.41
N VAL A 93 -4.29 11.19 12.30
CA VAL A 93 -3.00 10.55 12.47
C VAL A 93 -2.71 9.63 11.28
N THR A 94 -1.54 9.84 10.67
CA THR A 94 -1.26 9.42 9.29
C THR A 94 -0.72 8.00 9.15
N THR A 95 -0.52 7.28 10.26
CA THR A 95 0.04 5.92 10.28
C THR A 95 -1.02 4.93 10.78
N CYS A 96 -1.58 4.13 9.87
CA CYS A 96 -2.34 2.94 10.24
C CYS A 96 -1.37 1.75 10.12
N VAL A 97 -0.80 1.33 11.24
CA VAL A 97 -0.05 0.06 11.30
C VAL A 97 -1.10 -1.05 11.27
N ILE A 98 -1.15 -1.80 10.16
CA ILE A 98 -1.96 -3.01 10.08
C ILE A 98 -1.04 -4.18 10.44
N THR A 99 -0.92 -4.48 11.73
CA THR A 99 -0.50 -5.81 12.17
C THR A 99 -1.72 -6.72 12.13
N GLY A 100 -1.55 -7.96 11.68
CA GLY A 100 -2.66 -8.91 11.47
C GLY A 100 -3.73 -8.84 12.56
N LEU A 101 -4.99 -8.73 12.11
CA LEU A 101 -6.25 -8.75 12.86
C LEU A 101 -6.58 -7.58 13.80
N ASP A 102 -5.64 -6.72 14.21
CA ASP A 102 -5.94 -5.58 15.07
C ASP A 102 -5.47 -4.25 14.48
N SER A 103 -6.43 -3.33 14.31
CA SER A 103 -6.17 -1.95 13.91
C SER A 103 -6.08 -1.05 15.14
N GLN A 104 -4.86 -0.73 15.58
CA GLN A 104 -4.63 0.31 16.59
C GLN A 104 -4.25 1.64 15.94
N LEU A 105 -4.87 2.72 16.39
CA LEU A 105 -4.57 4.08 15.96
C LEU A 105 -3.46 4.62 16.88
N VAL A 106 -2.21 4.55 16.43
CA VAL A 106 -1.04 5.02 17.21
C VAL A 106 -0.63 6.41 16.71
N ARG A 107 -0.34 7.38 17.60
CA ARG A 107 0.09 8.72 17.15
C ARG A 107 1.44 8.62 16.44
N VAL A 108 1.67 9.49 15.45
CA VAL A 108 2.95 9.55 14.71
C VAL A 108 4.14 9.76 15.66
N SER A 109 3.92 10.46 16.78
CA SER A 109 4.91 10.64 17.86
C SER A 109 5.35 9.34 18.54
N ASP A 110 4.52 8.30 18.47
CA ASP A 110 4.71 7.04 19.19
C ASP A 110 5.39 5.98 18.29
N VAL A 111 5.47 6.26 16.99
CA VAL A 111 6.17 5.42 16.01
C VAL A 111 7.57 5.97 15.85
N ALA A 112 8.57 5.21 16.30
CA ALA A 112 9.97 5.52 16.04
C ALA A 112 10.23 5.54 14.53
N VAL A 113 10.19 6.72 13.92
CA VAL A 113 10.68 6.93 12.55
C VAL A 113 12.19 6.81 12.61
N THR A 114 12.72 5.64 12.30
CA THR A 114 14.16 5.47 12.08
C THR A 114 14.49 6.14 10.75
N PRO A 115 15.29 7.22 10.72
CA PRO A 115 15.79 7.74 9.46
C PRO A 115 16.72 6.68 8.86
N ARG A 116 16.56 6.38 7.58
CA ARG A 116 17.56 5.60 6.83
C ARG A 116 18.72 6.52 6.47
N ALA A 117 19.94 6.04 6.72
CA ALA A 117 21.18 6.59 6.19
C ALA A 117 21.24 6.48 4.65
#